data_AF-A0A9E1TSJ2-F1
#
_entry.id   AF-A0A9E1TSJ2-F1
#
_cell.length_a   1.000
_cell.length_b   1.000
_cell.length_c   1.000
_cell.angle_alpha   90.00
_cell.angle_beta   90.00
_cell.angle_gamma   90.00
#
_symmetry.space_group_name_H-M   'P 1'
#
loop_
_entity.id
_entity.type
_entity.pdbx_description
1 polymer ?
#
loop_
_entity_poly.entity_id
_entity_poly.type
_entity_poly.pdbx_seq_one_letter_code
_entity_poly.pdbx_strand_id
1 'polypeptide(L)' 'PVPAVEGMREADAVAALTDVDLVVNVRSEVLPAYSPNDGRVISQSPAPDGEVDLGTRVTIVIGRAEDPTG' A
#
# COMPACT_ATOMS: atom_id res chain seq x y z
N PRO A 1 13.42 -8.83 4.67
CA PRO A 1 12.00 -9.17 4.96
C PRO A 1 11.12 -8.06 4.39
N VAL A 2 9.90 -8.40 3.94
CA VAL A 2 8.96 -7.40 3.42
C VAL A 2 8.37 -6.59 4.59
N PRO A 3 8.49 -5.25 4.60
CA PRO A 3 7.84 -4.39 5.60
C PRO A 3 6.32 -4.53 5.59
N ALA A 4 5.71 -4.46 6.77
CA ALA A 4 4.26 -4.31 6.91
C ALA A 4 3.86 -2.85 6.70
N VAL A 5 3.15 -2.58 5.61
CA VAL A 5 2.69 -1.24 5.22
C VAL A 5 1.16 -1.12 5.15
N GLU A 6 0.42 -2.20 5.41
CA GLU A 6 -1.04 -2.14 5.54
C GLU A 6 -1.46 -1.15 6.64
N GLY A 7 -2.43 -0.28 6.33
CA GLY A 7 -2.89 0.81 7.18
C GLY A 7 -2.03 2.08 7.15
N MET A 8 -0.82 2.04 6.57
CA MET A 8 0.02 3.22 6.37
C MET A 8 -0.52 4.10 5.25
N ARG A 9 -0.09 5.37 5.21
CA ARG A 9 -0.34 6.24 4.06
C ARG A 9 0.53 5.81 2.89
N GLU A 10 0.07 6.09 1.67
CA GLU A 10 0.79 5.79 0.43
C GLU A 10 2.26 6.24 0.48
N ALA A 11 2.53 7.48 0.91
CA ALA A 11 3.88 8.01 0.98
C ALA A 11 4.78 7.26 1.98
N ASP A 12 4.25 6.94 3.16
CA ASP A 12 4.99 6.22 4.21
C ASP A 12 5.26 4.77 3.80
N ALA A 13 4.28 4.13 3.16
CA ALA A 13 4.39 2.78 2.62
C ALA A 13 5.44 2.69 1.52
N VAL A 14 5.42 3.64 0.59
CA VAL A 14 6.42 3.72 -0.48
C VAL A 14 7.81 3.90 0.11
N ALA A 15 7.98 4.83 1.06
CA ALA A 15 9.26 5.08 1.71
C ALA A 15 9.81 3.82 2.41
N ALA A 16 8.98 3.14 3.20
CA ALA A 16 9.38 1.93 3.93
C ALA A 16 9.82 0.79 3.00
N LEU A 17 9.16 0.61 1.85
CA LEU A 17 9.51 -0.41 0.87
C LEU A 17 10.76 -0.03 0.07
N THR A 18 10.93 1.25 -0.28
CA THR A 18 12.14 1.70 -1.00
C THR A 18 13.39 1.69 -0.12
N ASP A 19 13.25 1.85 1.20
CA ASP A 19 14.36 1.81 2.17
C ASP A 19 15.03 0.42 2.24
N VAL A 20 14.29 -0.63 1.89
CA VAL A 20 14.77 -2.02 1.81
C VAL A 20 15.05 -2.48 0.37
N ASP A 21 15.28 -1.54 -0.55
CA ASP A 21 15.60 -1.79 -1.97
C ASP A 21 14.52 -2.61 -2.72
N LEU A 22 13.25 -2.47 -2.32
CA LEU A 22 12.12 -3.09 -3.01
C LEU A 22 11.47 -2.14 -4.01
N VAL A 23 10.90 -2.70 -5.07
CA VAL A 23 10.20 -1.93 -6.10
C VAL A 23 8.73 -1.82 -5.73
N VAL A 24 8.22 -0.61 -5.59
CA VAL A 24 6.82 -0.39 -5.21
C VAL A 24 5.94 -0.23 -6.44
N ASN A 25 4.82 -0.94 -6.45
CA ASN A 25 3.76 -0.81 -7.46
C ASN A 25 2.48 -0.36 -6.77
N VAL A 26 2.08 0.88 -6.98
CA VAL A 26 0.90 1.46 -6.34
C VAL A 26 -0.33 1.21 -7.20
N ARG A 27 -1.35 0.63 -6.60
CA ARG A 27 -2.70 0.51 -7.15
C ARG A 27 -3.66 1.25 -6.25
N SER A 28 -4.78 1.70 -6.80
CA SER A 28 -5.86 2.29 -6.02
C SER A 28 -7.15 1.53 -6.25
N GLU A 29 -7.91 1.36 -5.17
CA GLU A 29 -9.24 0.77 -5.20
C GLU A 29 -10.25 1.78 -4.64
N VAL A 30 -11.39 1.88 -5.31
CA VAL A 30 -12.48 2.76 -4.88
C VAL A 30 -13.19 2.09 -3.70
N LEU A 31 -13.27 2.81 -2.59
CA LEU A 31 -13.95 2.40 -1.37
C LEU A 31 -15.21 3.23 -1.17
N PRO A 32 -16.23 2.72 -0.45
CA PRO A 32 -17.40 3.49 -0.11
C PRO A 32 -17.06 4.86 0.50
N ALA A 33 -17.92 5.84 0.26
CA ALA A 33 -17.81 7.16 0.88
C ALA A 33 -17.65 7.04 2.41
N TYR A 34 -16.85 7.93 2.99
CA TYR A 34 -16.49 7.93 4.42
C TYR A 34 -15.68 6.73 4.91
N SER A 35 -15.08 5.95 4.00
CA SER A 35 -14.16 4.88 4.40
C SER A 35 -12.99 5.43 5.23
N PRO A 36 -12.68 4.84 6.40
CA PRO A 36 -11.54 5.24 7.23
C PRO A 36 -10.19 4.93 6.56
N ASN A 37 -10.21 4.11 5.50
CA ASN A 37 -9.04 3.70 4.74
C ASN A 37 -8.75 4.61 3.54
N ASP A 38 -9.41 5.77 3.45
CA ASP A 38 -9.10 6.75 2.41
C ASP A 38 -7.64 7.23 2.50
N GLY A 39 -6.93 7.11 1.38
CA GLY A 39 -5.50 7.41 1.26
C GLY A 39 -4.57 6.45 2.01
N ARG A 40 -5.08 5.29 2.44
CA ARG A 40 -4.30 4.27 3.18
C ARG A 40 -4.16 2.99 2.39
N VAL A 41 -3.08 2.26 2.65
CA VAL A 41 -2.89 0.91 2.12
C VAL A 41 -3.92 -0.02 2.75
N ILE A 42 -4.77 -0.62 1.92
CA ILE A 42 -5.74 -1.64 2.33
C ILE A 42 -5.26 -3.06 2.08
N SER A 43 -4.25 -3.22 1.22
CA SER A 43 -3.66 -4.53 0.93
C SER A 43 -2.23 -4.37 0.40
N GLN A 44 -1.37 -5.33 0.74
CA GLN A 44 -0.06 -5.48 0.12
C GLN A 44 0.18 -6.90 -0.39
N SER A 45 1.02 -7.03 -1.42
CA SER A 45 1.48 -8.31 -1.94
C SER A 45 2.90 -8.16 -2.51
N PRO A 46 3.88 -8.97 -2.09
CA PRO A 46 3.80 -10.10 -1.16
C PRO A 46 3.43 -9.71 0.28
N ALA A 47 3.01 -10.71 1.06
CA ALA A 47 2.66 -10.54 2.47
C ALA A 47 3.86 -10.02 3.30
N PRO A 48 3.61 -9.26 4.38
CA PRO A 48 4.67 -8.80 5.26
C PRO A 48 5.44 -9.96 5.89
N ASP A 49 6.65 -9.67 6.35
CA ASP A 49 7.59 -10.61 6.97
C ASP A 49 8.04 -11.78 6.06
N GLY A 50 7.57 -11.82 4.82
CA GLY A 50 8.08 -12.73 3.80
C GLY A 50 9.53 -12.39 3.43
N GLU A 51 10.35 -13.42 3.20
CA GLU A 51 11.65 -13.25 2.55
C GLU A 51 11.45 -13.15 1.04
N VAL A 52 11.97 -12.07 0.46
CA VAL A 52 11.94 -11.81 -0.98
C VAL A 52 13.32 -11.35 -1.42
N ASP A 53 13.63 -11.59 -2.69
CA ASP A 53 14.87 -11.11 -3.28
C ASP A 53 14.88 -9.58 -3.41
N LEU A 54 16.07 -8.99 -3.41
CA LEU A 54 16.26 -7.56 -3.66
C LEU A 54 15.69 -7.17 -5.03
N GLY A 55 15.05 -6.00 -5.11
CA GLY A 55 14.35 -5.56 -6.32
C GLY A 55 13.03 -6.28 -6.60
N THR A 56 12.54 -7.13 -5.70
CA THR A 56 11.20 -7.72 -5.81
C THR A 56 10.15 -6.61 -5.85
N ARG A 57 9.16 -6.79 -6.73
CA ARG A 57 8.06 -5.86 -6.88
C ARG A 57 6.97 -6.13 -5.84
N VAL A 58 6.78 -5.20 -4.91
CA VAL A 58 5.69 -5.19 -3.95
C VAL A 58 4.56 -4.33 -4.49
N THR A 59 3.39 -4.91 -4.66
CA THR A 59 2.17 -4.20 -5.02
C THR A 59 1.42 -3.80 -3.75
N ILE A 60 1.11 -2.51 -3.63
CA ILE A 60 0.25 -1.97 -2.57
C ILE A 60 -1.04 -1.46 -3.19
N VAL A 61 -2.16 -1.69 -2.52
CA VAL A 61 -3.48 -1.19 -2.90
C VAL A 61 -3.88 -0.10 -1.93
N ILE A 62 -4.12 1.09 -2.44
CA ILE A 62 -4.55 2.26 -1.69
C ILE A 62 -6.07 2.39 -1.80
N GLY A 63 -6.74 2.44 -0.66
CA GLY A 63 -8.15 2.79 -0.61
C GLY A 63 -8.35 4.26 -0.96
N ARG A 64 -9.25 4.56 -1.89
CA ARG A 64 -9.73 5.93 -2.12
C ARG A 64 -11.23 5.96 -1.91
N ALA A 65 -11.68 6.69 -0.89
CA ALA A 65 -13.11 6.83 -0.66
C ALA A 65 -13.75 7.59 -1.82
N GLU A 66 -14.94 7.17 -2.24
CA GLU A 66 -15.74 7.95 -3.19
C GLU A 66 -15.99 9.33 -2.57
N ASP A 67 -15.83 10.38 -3.37
CA ASP A 67 -16.25 11.70 -2.96
C ASP A 67 -17.77 11.67 -2.74
N PRO A 68 -18.28 11.98 -1.53
CA PRO A 68 -19.72 11.97 -1.28
C PRO A 68 -20.47 13.08 -2.04
N THR A 69 -19.77 13.97 -2.74
CA THR A 69 -20.37 15.05 -3.54
C THR A 69 -20.72 14.62 -4.97
N GLY A 70 -21.66 13.67 -5.08
CA GLY A 70 -22.49 13.48 -6.27
C GLY A 70 -23.67 14.44 -6.28
#